data_AF-A0A972I032-F1
#
_entry.id   AF-A0A972I032-F1
#
_cell.length_a   1.000
_cell.length_b   1.000
_cell.length_c   1.000
_cell.angle_alpha   90.00
_cell.angle_beta   90.00
_cell.angle_gamma   90.00
#
_symmetry.space_group_name_H-M   'P 1'
#
loop_
_entity.id
_entity.type
_entity.pdbx_description
1 polymer ?
#
loop_
_entity_poly.entity_id
_entity_poly.type
_entity_poly.pdbx_seq_one_letter_code
_entity_poly.pdbx_strand_id
1 'polypeptide(L)'
;MNAAHSPKTLHLLIKANWLVDSITNLGGGYIIHLTYHQTEIDPEVITDIMNQRCGEGVLGEIIQFRSGSSRPVATFEVFRINPQEAGYRFEVRILEVAPYLKKGSATCCSGYLCHYSEKPA
;
A
#
# COMPACT_ATOMS: atom_id res chain seq x y z
N MET A 1 -21.62 -16.42 13.38
CA MET A 1 -21.25 -16.26 11.96
C MET A 1 -20.06 -15.31 11.90
N ASN A 2 -18.83 -15.82 11.94
CA ASN A 2 -17.63 -14.98 11.79
C ASN A 2 -16.93 -15.44 10.51
N ALA A 3 -17.13 -14.71 9.41
CA ALA A 3 -16.30 -14.88 8.24
C ALA A 3 -14.89 -14.42 8.62
N ALA A 4 -14.03 -15.38 8.96
CA ALA A 4 -12.61 -15.17 9.15
C ALA A 4 -12.03 -14.65 7.83
N HIS A 5 -12.00 -13.33 7.68
CA HIS A 5 -11.31 -12.69 6.58
C HIS A 5 -9.82 -12.86 6.86
N SER A 6 -9.15 -13.69 6.06
CA SER A 6 -7.70 -13.77 6.04
C SER A 6 -7.12 -12.35 5.99
N PRO A 7 -6.05 -12.04 6.73
CA PRO A 7 -5.46 -10.71 6.72
C PRO A 7 -5.03 -10.36 5.30
N LYS A 8 -5.72 -9.38 4.69
CA LYS A 8 -5.38 -8.85 3.37
C LYS A 8 -4.36 -7.74 3.54
N THR A 9 -3.20 -7.89 2.91
CA THR A 9 -2.16 -6.85 2.87
C THR A 9 -2.49 -5.84 1.77
N LEU A 10 -2.54 -4.55 2.10
CA LEU A 10 -2.75 -3.49 1.13
C LEU A 10 -1.46 -3.18 0.37
N HIS A 11 -1.45 -3.35 -0.94
CA HIS A 11 -0.31 -2.96 -1.79
C HIS A 11 -0.51 -1.56 -2.34
N LEU A 12 0.48 -0.70 -2.11
CA LEU A 12 0.57 0.65 -2.66
C LEU A 12 1.76 0.73 -3.61
N LEU A 13 1.48 0.72 -4.91
CA LEU A 13 2.51 0.78 -5.92
C LEU A 13 2.98 2.20 -6.17
N ILE A 14 4.28 2.38 -6.30
CA ILE A 14 4.92 3.65 -6.65
C ILE A 14 5.80 3.47 -7.89
N LYS A 15 5.72 4.43 -8.82
CA LYS A 15 6.54 4.43 -10.06
C LYS A 15 7.78 5.31 -9.92
N ALA A 16 7.72 6.30 -9.03
CA ALA A 16 8.74 7.32 -8.90
C ALA A 16 9.97 6.82 -8.12
N ASN A 17 11.16 6.95 -8.71
CA ASN A 17 12.40 6.49 -8.08
C ASN A 17 12.81 7.33 -6.88
N TRP A 18 12.68 8.66 -7.00
CA TRP A 18 13.02 9.58 -5.91
C TRP A 18 12.22 9.28 -4.64
N LEU A 19 11.01 8.73 -4.76
CA LEU A 19 10.16 8.38 -3.63
C LEU A 19 10.70 7.16 -2.87
N VAL A 20 11.32 6.21 -3.57
CA VAL A 20 12.01 5.07 -2.95
C VAL A 20 13.17 5.57 -2.07
N ASP A 21 13.99 6.47 -2.61
CA ASP A 21 15.12 7.03 -1.86
C ASP A 21 14.64 7.84 -0.66
N SER A 22 13.58 8.64 -0.81
CA SER A 22 12.98 9.38 0.30
C SER A 22 12.44 8.47 1.40
N ILE A 23 11.67 7.42 1.05
CA ILE A 23 11.11 6.48 2.04
C ILE A 23 12.25 5.74 2.76
N THR A 24 13.24 5.27 2.01
CA THR A 24 14.37 4.52 2.56
C THR A 24 15.21 5.38 3.51
N ASN A 25 15.43 6.66 3.19
CA ASN A 25 16.17 7.59 4.03
C ASN A 25 15.39 8.07 5.26
N LEU A 26 14.06 8.19 5.16
CA LEU A 26 13.21 8.54 6.31
C LEU A 26 13.26 7.43 7.36
N GLY A 27 13.13 6.17 6.95
CA GLY A 27 13.06 5.02 7.85
C GLY A 27 11.69 4.85 8.52
N GLY A 28 11.64 3.96 9.51
CA GLY A 28 10.42 3.65 10.26
C GLY A 28 9.96 4.76 11.21
N GLY A 29 8.66 4.83 11.46
CA GLY A 29 8.03 5.77 12.39
C GLY A 29 7.49 7.06 11.74
N TYR A 30 7.87 7.35 10.50
CA TYR A 30 7.40 8.54 9.78
C TYR A 30 6.07 8.30 9.08
N ILE A 31 5.24 9.34 8.98
CA ILE A 31 4.02 9.34 8.18
C ILE A 31 4.34 9.93 6.82
N ILE A 32 3.96 9.22 5.76
CA ILE A 32 4.02 9.70 4.38
C ILE A 32 2.63 9.76 3.77
N HIS A 33 2.53 10.46 2.64
CA HIS A 33 1.28 10.61 1.90
C HIS A 33 1.43 10.07 0.49
N LEU A 34 0.52 9.17 0.11
CA LEU A 34 0.40 8.66 -1.25
C LEU A 34 -1.01 8.94 -1.76
N THR A 35 -1.10 9.53 -2.94
CA THR A 35 -2.39 9.83 -3.58
C THR A 35 -2.54 8.96 -4.80
N TYR A 36 -3.70 8.33 -4.92
CA TYR A 36 -4.08 7.49 -6.06
C TYR A 36 -5.37 8.01 -6.66
N HIS A 37 -5.43 8.08 -7.99
CA HIS A 37 -6.66 8.37 -8.69
C HIS A 37 -7.62 7.19 -8.54
N GLN A 38 -8.93 7.43 -8.54
CA GLN A 38 -9.93 6.36 -8.36
C GLN A 38 -9.78 5.23 -9.37
N THR A 39 -9.39 5.54 -10.62
CA THR A 39 -9.16 4.56 -11.68
C THR A 39 -7.91 3.69 -11.47
N GLU A 40 -7.03 4.09 -10.56
CA GLU A 40 -5.80 3.38 -10.20
C GLU A 40 -5.97 2.49 -8.97
N ILE A 41 -7.15 2.53 -8.33
CA ILE A 41 -7.47 1.77 -7.13
C ILE A 41 -8.41 0.64 -7.53
N ASP A 42 -8.13 -0.56 -7.04
CA ASP A 42 -9.00 -1.71 -7.19
C ASP A 42 -10.41 -1.39 -6.63
N PRO A 43 -11.50 -1.63 -7.39
CA PRO A 43 -12.87 -1.42 -6.92
C PRO A 43 -13.19 -2.10 -5.57
N GLU A 44 -12.56 -3.24 -5.27
CA GLU A 44 -12.71 -3.90 -3.97
C GLU A 44 -12.16 -3.03 -2.84
N VAL A 45 -10.97 -2.44 -3.02
CA VAL A 45 -10.37 -1.53 -2.03
C VAL A 45 -11.24 -0.29 -1.85
N ILE A 46 -11.78 0.28 -2.93
CA ILE A 46 -12.72 1.42 -2.84
C ILE A 46 -13.94 1.04 -1.99
N THR A 47 -14.51 -0.13 -2.25
CA THR A 47 -15.67 -0.65 -1.52
C THR A 47 -15.35 -0.82 -0.04
N ASP A 48 -14.16 -1.32 0.30
CA ASP A 48 -13.73 -1.48 1.68
C ASP A 48 -13.41 -0.15 2.38
N ILE A 49 -12.88 0.85 1.67
CA ILE A 49 -12.72 2.22 2.19
C ILE A 49 -14.10 2.81 2.53
N MET A 50 -15.06 2.72 1.61
CA MET A 50 -16.41 3.26 1.80
C MET A 50 -17.16 2.57 2.95
N ASN A 51 -16.94 1.27 3.13
CA ASN A 51 -17.54 0.48 4.22
C ASN A 51 -16.73 0.53 5.53
N GLN A 52 -15.70 1.39 5.63
CA GLN A 52 -14.83 1.52 6.80
C GLN A 52 -14.11 0.21 7.20
N ARG A 53 -13.93 -0.70 6.23
CA ARG A 53 -13.16 -1.95 6.38
C ARG A 53 -11.69 -1.78 5.99
N CYS A 54 -11.38 -0.75 5.21
CA CYS A 54 -10.02 -0.32 4.90
C CYS A 54 -9.77 1.05 5.53
N GLY A 55 -9.07 1.10 6.65
CA GLY A 55 -8.87 2.32 7.44
C GLY A 55 -7.70 2.20 8.39
N GLU A 56 -7.74 2.95 9.49
CA GLU A 56 -6.67 2.97 10.49
C GLU A 56 -6.29 1.56 10.98
N GLY A 57 -4.99 1.28 11.04
CA GLY A 57 -4.43 0.00 11.50
C GLY A 57 -4.33 -1.09 10.44
N VAL A 58 -4.83 -0.87 9.22
CA VAL A 58 -4.64 -1.82 8.11
C VAL A 58 -3.16 -1.85 7.71
N LEU A 59 -2.59 -3.05 7.60
CA LEU A 59 -1.21 -3.25 7.20
C LEU A 59 -1.06 -3.35 5.69
N GLY A 60 0.07 -2.89 5.19
CA GLY A 60 0.36 -2.90 3.77
C GLY A 60 1.83 -2.82 3.42
N GLU A 61 2.11 -2.89 2.12
CA GLU A 61 3.43 -2.79 1.53
C GLU A 61 3.45 -1.72 0.43
N ILE A 62 4.48 -0.87 0.47
CA ILE A 62 4.81 0.02 -0.63
C ILE A 62 5.74 -0.74 -1.57
N ILE A 63 5.33 -0.86 -2.83
CA ILE A 63 6.05 -1.61 -3.84
C ILE A 63 6.47 -0.65 -4.96
N GLN A 64 7.76 -0.63 -5.27
CA GLN A 64 8.22 0.03 -6.48
C GLN A 64 7.82 -0.81 -7.69
N PHE A 65 7.01 -0.24 -8.59
CA PHE A 65 6.64 -0.85 -9.86
C PHE A 65 7.45 -0.22 -11.00
N ARG A 66 8.29 -1.04 -11.65
CA ARG A 66 8.98 -0.68 -12.89
C ARG A 66 8.65 -1.71 -13.96
N SER A 67 8.76 -1.31 -15.23
CA SER A 67 8.53 -2.19 -16.39
C SER A 67 9.28 -3.52 -16.26
N GLY A 68 8.58 -4.57 -15.86
CA GLY A 68 9.11 -5.93 -15.67
C GLY A 68 9.71 -6.26 -14.29
N SER A 69 9.70 -5.35 -13.31
CA SER A 69 10.14 -5.67 -11.94
C SER A 69 9.33 -4.94 -10.87
N SER A 70 8.97 -5.67 -9.82
CA SER A 70 8.34 -5.15 -8.62
C SER A 70 9.27 -5.39 -7.44
N ARG A 71 9.52 -4.35 -6.63
CA ARG A 71 10.40 -4.43 -5.46
C ARG A 71 9.71 -3.86 -4.23
N PRO A 72 9.63 -4.60 -3.11
CA PRO A 72 9.13 -4.04 -1.86
C PRO A 72 10.10 -2.96 -1.34
N VAL A 73 9.53 -1.82 -0.93
CA VAL A 73 10.24 -0.62 -0.48
C VAL A 73 10.07 -0.43 1.01
N ALA A 74 8.84 -0.59 1.51
CA ALA A 74 8.50 -0.42 2.91
C ALA A 74 7.23 -1.19 3.29
N THR A 75 7.12 -1.58 4.56
CA THR A 75 5.85 -1.96 5.18
C THR A 75 5.26 -0.74 5.87
N PHE A 76 3.93 -0.69 5.95
CA PHE A 76 3.24 0.42 6.59
C PHE A 76 1.99 -0.05 7.31
N GLU A 77 1.52 0.82 8.21
CA GLU A 77 0.15 0.82 8.70
C GLU A 77 -0.58 2.04 8.16
N VAL A 78 -1.84 1.87 7.78
CA VAL A 78 -2.70 2.98 7.41
C VAL A 78 -2.97 3.80 8.66
N PHE A 79 -2.62 5.09 8.62
CA PHE A 79 -2.96 6.05 9.66
C PHE A 79 -4.32 6.68 9.37
N ARG A 80 -4.54 7.11 8.11
CA ARG A 80 -5.79 7.72 7.67
C ARG A 80 -5.95 7.59 6.17
N ILE A 81 -7.19 7.51 5.70
CA ILE A 81 -7.51 7.63 4.27
C ILE A 81 -8.50 8.77 4.12
N ASN A 82 -8.14 9.77 3.32
CA ASN A 82 -8.97 10.93 3.06
C ASN A 82 -9.45 10.92 1.60
N PRO A 83 -10.76 11.08 1.34
CA PRO A 83 -11.25 11.29 -0.02
C PRO A 83 -10.75 12.64 -0.56
N GLN A 84 -10.44 12.68 -1.86
CA GLN A 84 -10.13 13.88 -2.64
C GLN A 84 -10.94 13.87 -3.94
N GLU A 85 -11.05 15.01 -4.63
CA GLU A 85 -11.93 15.18 -5.81
C GLU A 85 -11.81 14.08 -6.87
N ALA A 86 -10.62 13.49 -7.05
CA ALA A 86 -10.35 12.50 -8.09
C ALA A 86 -9.86 11.14 -7.55
N GLY A 87 -9.91 10.91 -6.23
CA GLY A 87 -9.39 9.67 -5.66
C GLY A 87 -9.21 9.72 -4.14
N TYR A 88 -8.18 9.05 -3.64
CA TYR A 88 -7.94 8.92 -2.20
C TYR A 88 -6.49 9.23 -1.86
N ARG A 89 -6.32 10.00 -0.76
CA ARG A 89 -5.03 10.25 -0.13
C ARG A 89 -4.86 9.31 1.06
N PHE A 90 -3.86 8.45 0.97
CA PHE A 90 -3.46 7.53 2.01
C PHE A 90 -2.37 8.21 2.84
N GLU A 91 -2.66 8.41 4.12
CA GLU A 91 -1.67 8.74 5.14
C GLU A 91 -1.24 7.43 5.79
N VAL A 92 0.01 7.05 5.60
CA VAL A 92 0.53 5.77 6.06
C VAL A 92 1.75 5.99 6.94
N ARG A 93 1.81 5.28 8.06
CA ARG A 93 2.99 5.26 8.92
C ARG A 93 3.89 4.13 8.48
N ILE A 94 5.13 4.45 8.14
CA ILE A 94 6.14 3.48 7.76
C ILE A 94 6.53 2.66 9.00
N LEU A 95 6.49 1.34 8.89
CA LEU A 95 6.90 0.43 9.94
C LEU A 95 8.35 0.00 9.73
N GLU A 96 8.65 -0.55 8.55
CA GLU A 96 9.98 -0.98 8.16
C GLU A 96 10.29 -0.56 6.72
N VAL A 97 11.57 -0.40 6.39
CA VAL A 97 12.03 -0.04 5.04
C VAL A 97 13.12 -1.01 4.58
N ALA A 98 13.32 -1.14 3.26
CA ALA A 98 14.45 -1.87 2.71
C ALA A 98 15.79 -1.28 3.22
N PRO A 99 16.84 -2.08 3.48
CA PRO A 99 17.01 -3.50 3.16
C PRO A 99 16.50 -4.47 4.24
N TYR A 100 15.90 -3.98 5.33
CA TYR A 100 15.48 -4.79 6.48
C TYR A 100 14.23 -5.64 6.23
N LEU A 101 13.55 -5.38 5.11
CA LEU A 101 12.39 -6.18 4.68
C LEU A 101 12.80 -7.62 4.40
N LYS A 102 12.11 -8.58 5.02
CA LYS A 102 12.17 -9.98 4.61
C LYS A 102 11.80 -10.06 3.13
N LYS A 103 12.57 -10.82 2.34
CA LYS A 103 12.35 -10.98 0.89
C LYS A 103 10.95 -11.60 0.61
N GLY A 104 9.93 -10.75 0.56
CA GLY A 104 8.65 -11.06 -0.03
C GLY A 104 8.73 -10.91 -1.53
N SER A 105 8.42 -11.97 -2.26
CA SER A 105 8.19 -11.91 -3.70
C SER A 105 6.84 -11.23 -3.94
N ALA A 106 6.82 -9.90 -3.92
CA ALA A 106 5.63 -9.14 -4.27
C ALA A 106 5.37 -9.27 -5.78
N THR A 107 4.64 -10.33 -6.17
CA THR A 107 4.11 -10.47 -7.53
C THR A 107 2.96 -9.49 -7.69
N CYS A 108 3.22 -8.36 -8.35
CA CYS A 108 2.16 -7.44 -8.74
C CYS A 108 1.43 -7.99 -9.97
N CYS A 109 0.33 -8.71 -9.74
CA CYS A 109 -0.53 -9.25 -10.81
C CYS A 109 -1.76 -8.37 -11.08
N SER A 110 -1.92 -7.28 -10.34
CA SER A 110 -3.06 -6.38 -10.48
C SER A 110 -2.76 -5.26 -11.48
N GLY A 111 -3.75 -4.93 -12.31
CA GLY A 111 -3.72 -3.76 -13.20
C GLY A 111 -3.85 -2.43 -12.46
N TYR A 112 -4.02 -2.46 -11.13
CA TYR A 112 -4.24 -1.30 -10.26
C TYR A 112 -3.00 -0.99 -9.42
N LEU A 113 -2.77 0.29 -9.15
CA LEU A 113 -1.68 0.75 -8.29
C LEU A 113 -2.00 0.60 -6.80
N CYS A 114 -3.27 0.47 -6.44
CA CYS A 114 -3.69 0.19 -5.07
C CYS A 114 -4.62 -1.02 -5.07
N HIS A 115 -4.20 -2.13 -4.45
CA HIS A 115 -4.94 -3.39 -4.46
C HIS A 115 -4.59 -4.24 -3.23
N TYR A 116 -5.39 -5.26 -2.93
CA TYR A 116 -5.04 -6.25 -1.92
C TYR A 116 -4.15 -7.35 -2.49
N SER A 117 -3.17 -7.81 -1.71
CA SER A 117 -2.43 -9.03 -2.04
C SER A 117 -3.32 -10.27 -1.87
N GLU A 118 -3.34 -11.15 -2.86
CA GLU A 118 -3.99 -12.46 -2.76
C GLU A 118 -3.18 -13.47 -1.92
N LYS A 119 -1.91 -13.16 -1.61
CA LYS A 119 -1.04 -14.00 -0.76
C LYS A 119 -0.50 -13.19 0.41
N PRO A 120 -0.77 -13.57 1.67
CA PRO A 120 -0.09 -12.98 2.82
C PRO A 120 1.40 -13.33 2.74
N ALA A 121 2.26 -12.33 2.92
CA ALA A 121 3.69 -12.50 3.12
C ALA A 121 3.99 -13.00 4.55
#